data_AF-A0A4Q0PKR8-F1
#
_entry.id   AF-A0A4Q0PKR8-F1
#
_cell.length_a   1.000
_cell.length_b   1.000
_cell.length_c   1.000
_cell.angle_alpha   90.00
_cell.angle_beta   90.00
_cell.angle_gamma   90.00
#
_symmetry.space_group_name_H-M   'P 1'
#
loop_
_entity.id
_entity.type
_entity.pdbx_description
1 polymer ?
#
loop_
_entity_poly.entity_id
_entity_poly.type
_entity_poly.pdbx_seq_one_letter_code
_entity_poly.pdbx_strand_id
1 'polypeptide(L)'
;MLDANYDAEGTDHFFAEGSDWENDNIPEEELAWLRDDLAQNKKPTVVFCHHPLYEFYKEGSKFHVTNFAEVQQILQENSWVVACLHGHVHKEDVSIINGITYITRLGMVDFSGIENNAFSIV
;
A
#
# COMPACT_ATOMS: atom_id res chain seq x y z
N MET A 1 4.95 -6.01 6.12
CA MET A 1 4.33 -4.66 6.07
C MET A 1 5.27 -3.82 5.25
N LEU A 2 4.74 -3.01 4.35
CA LEU A 2 5.52 -2.14 3.50
C LEU A 2 5.43 -0.69 3.93
N ASP A 3 6.53 0.04 3.83
CA ASP A 3 6.65 1.46 4.15
C ASP A 3 6.93 2.29 2.89
N ALA A 4 5.94 3.09 2.51
CA ALA A 4 6.01 3.94 1.32
C ALA A 4 6.42 5.39 1.65
N ASN A 5 7.03 5.63 2.81
CA ASN A 5 7.42 6.97 3.24
C ASN A 5 8.78 7.45 2.67
N TYR A 6 9.15 7.02 1.46
CA TYR A 6 10.44 7.35 0.85
C TYR A 6 10.27 8.02 -0.52
N ASP A 7 11.24 8.86 -0.92
CA ASP A 7 11.37 9.29 -2.32
C ASP A 7 12.04 8.19 -3.19
N ALA A 8 12.17 8.46 -4.49
CA ALA A 8 12.75 7.52 -5.45
C ALA A 8 14.25 7.23 -5.18
N GLU A 9 14.94 8.15 -4.51
CA GLU A 9 16.33 8.03 -4.08
C GLU A 9 16.49 7.23 -2.77
N GLY A 10 15.37 6.88 -2.12
CA GLY A 10 15.34 6.16 -0.85
C GLY A 10 15.54 7.07 0.38
N THR A 11 15.32 8.37 0.24
CA THR A 11 15.30 9.32 1.36
C THR A 11 13.95 9.24 2.06
N ASP A 12 13.98 9.02 3.38
CA ASP A 12 12.79 9.02 4.22
C ASP A 12 12.20 10.44 4.33
N HIS A 13 10.87 10.56 4.15
CA HIS A 13 10.11 11.81 4.30
C HIS A 13 9.91 12.25 5.75
N PHE A 14 10.43 11.52 6.74
CA PHE A 14 10.30 11.82 8.17
C PHE A 14 10.74 13.27 8.52
N PHE A 15 9.75 14.14 8.80
CA PHE A 15 9.93 15.53 9.21
C PHE A 15 10.73 16.42 8.24
N ALA A 16 10.71 16.11 6.94
CA ALA A 16 11.34 16.95 5.93
C ALA A 16 10.43 18.14 5.57
N GLU A 17 10.87 19.37 5.83
CA GLU A 17 10.23 20.55 5.23
C GLU A 17 10.28 20.42 3.70
N GLY A 18 9.11 20.51 3.05
CA GLY A 18 8.99 20.34 1.60
C GLY A 18 8.85 18.90 1.11
N SER A 19 8.59 17.92 2.00
CA SER A 19 8.22 16.57 1.59
C SER A 19 6.99 16.59 0.68
N ASP A 20 7.11 15.97 -0.49
CA ASP A 20 5.98 15.77 -1.40
C ASP A 20 5.30 14.44 -1.06
N TRP A 21 4.10 14.52 -0.50
CA TRP A 21 3.30 13.34 -0.13
C TRP A 21 2.82 12.55 -1.37
N GLU A 22 2.83 13.15 -2.56
CA GLU A 22 2.58 12.45 -3.81
C GLU A 22 3.86 11.77 -4.34
N ASN A 23 5.03 11.95 -3.73
CA ASN A 23 6.26 11.27 -4.11
C ASN A 23 6.61 10.16 -3.11
N ASP A 24 5.74 9.16 -3.04
CA ASP A 24 5.87 7.98 -2.18
C ASP A 24 6.43 6.78 -2.96
N ASN A 25 7.44 6.11 -2.41
CA ASN A 25 8.09 4.94 -2.99
C ASN A 25 8.37 3.90 -1.90
N ILE A 26 8.38 2.62 -2.29
CA ILE A 26 9.02 1.57 -1.50
C ILE A 26 10.52 1.57 -1.86
N PRO A 27 11.46 1.73 -0.90
CA PRO A 27 12.88 1.77 -1.20
C PRO A 27 13.42 0.40 -1.64
N GLU A 28 14.52 0.38 -2.40
CA GLU A 28 15.08 -0.86 -2.96
C GLU A 28 15.45 -1.91 -1.90
N GLU A 29 15.91 -1.47 -0.71
CA GLU A 29 16.20 -2.40 0.40
C GLU A 29 14.95 -3.19 0.81
N GLU A 30 13.79 -2.54 0.84
CA GLU A 30 12.53 -3.17 1.19
C GLU A 30 11.98 -4.03 0.05
N LEU A 31 12.17 -3.62 -1.21
CA LEU A 31 11.86 -4.44 -2.38
C LEU A 31 12.70 -5.72 -2.41
N ALA A 32 14.00 -5.62 -2.13
CA ALA A 32 14.90 -6.77 -2.05
C ALA A 32 14.47 -7.73 -0.93
N TRP A 33 14.17 -7.19 0.26
CA TRP A 33 13.62 -7.97 1.36
C TRP A 33 12.31 -8.68 0.98
N LEU A 34 11.38 -7.97 0.33
CA LEU A 34 10.08 -8.51 -0.07
C LEU A 34 10.24 -9.68 -1.05
N ARG A 35 11.15 -9.55 -2.03
CA ARG A 35 11.46 -10.63 -2.98
C ARG A 35 11.97 -11.87 -2.25
N ASP A 36 12.92 -11.69 -1.33
CA ASP A 36 13.55 -12.80 -0.58
C ASP A 36 12.57 -13.48 0.39
N ASP A 37 11.74 -12.71 1.08
CA ASP A 37 10.72 -13.22 2.02
C ASP A 37 9.66 -14.03 1.27
N LEU A 38 9.12 -13.48 0.19
CA LEU A 38 8.12 -14.17 -0.62
C LEU A 38 8.71 -15.43 -1.27
N ALA A 39 9.93 -15.40 -1.82
CA ALA A 39 10.54 -16.58 -2.46
C ALA A 39 10.61 -17.81 -1.52
N GLN A 40 10.73 -17.57 -0.21
CA GLN A 40 10.81 -18.61 0.81
C GLN A 40 9.44 -19.03 1.38
N ASN A 41 8.40 -18.23 1.14
CA ASN A 41 7.10 -18.43 1.73
C ASN A 41 6.16 -19.31 0.88
N LYS A 42 5.41 -20.17 1.58
CA LYS A 42 4.44 -21.12 0.99
C LYS A 42 3.07 -21.09 1.66
N LYS A 43 2.68 -19.94 2.22
CA LYS A 43 1.43 -19.77 2.96
C LYS A 43 0.68 -18.53 2.47
N PRO A 44 -0.67 -18.55 2.46
CA PRO A 44 -1.47 -17.38 2.12
C PRO A 44 -0.98 -16.13 2.87
N THR A 45 -0.74 -15.06 2.12
CA THR A 45 -0.07 -13.86 2.60
C THR A 45 -0.93 -12.64 2.34
N VAL A 46 -1.07 -11.83 3.38
CA VAL A 46 -1.73 -10.52 3.32
C VAL A 46 -0.65 -9.47 3.50
N VAL A 47 -0.54 -8.58 2.52
CA VAL A 47 0.38 -7.44 2.56
C VAL A 47 -0.35 -6.23 3.12
N PHE A 48 0.35 -5.46 3.94
CA PHE A 48 -0.16 -4.19 4.49
C PHE A 48 0.76 -3.08 3.99
N CYS A 49 0.18 -2.02 3.44
CA CYS A 49 0.87 -0.78 3.09
C CYS A 49 -0.10 0.37 3.34
N HIS A 50 0.36 1.52 3.85
CA HIS A 50 -0.56 2.65 4.07
C HIS A 50 -1.15 3.15 2.74
N HIS A 51 -0.27 3.38 1.75
CA HIS A 51 -0.60 3.85 0.42
C HIS A 51 -1.05 2.70 -0.50
N PRO A 52 -2.06 2.89 -1.36
CA PRO A 52 -2.45 1.95 -2.42
C PRO A 52 -1.26 1.42 -3.25
N LEU A 53 -1.18 0.09 -3.37
CA LEU A 53 -0.26 -0.61 -4.28
C LEU A 53 -0.88 -0.85 -5.66
N TYR A 54 -1.73 0.07 -6.12
CA TYR A 54 -2.40 0.06 -7.40
C TYR A 54 -2.75 1.49 -7.80
N GLU A 55 -2.93 1.73 -9.10
CA GLU A 55 -3.23 3.07 -9.61
C GLU A 55 -4.49 3.66 -8.96
N PHE A 56 -4.32 4.79 -8.27
CA PHE A 56 -5.39 5.53 -7.64
C PHE A 56 -5.14 7.04 -7.74
N TYR A 57 -6.12 7.77 -8.27
CA TYR A 57 -6.13 9.23 -8.35
C TYR A 57 -7.44 9.77 -7.77
N LYS A 58 -7.36 10.91 -7.09
CA LYS A 58 -8.52 11.63 -6.56
C LYS A 58 -8.25 13.12 -6.64
N GLU A 59 -9.23 13.87 -7.15
CA GLU A 59 -9.18 15.34 -7.20
C GLU A 59 -7.95 15.93 -7.90
N GLY A 60 -7.37 15.18 -8.85
CA GLY A 60 -6.19 15.60 -9.60
C GLY A 60 -4.85 15.23 -8.97
N SER A 61 -4.85 14.68 -7.75
CA SER A 61 -3.66 14.19 -7.07
C SER A 61 -3.53 12.66 -7.15
N LYS A 62 -2.28 12.20 -7.12
CA LYS A 62 -1.89 10.80 -7.03
C LYS A 62 -1.89 10.39 -5.56
N PHE A 63 -2.52 9.25 -5.25
CA PHE A 63 -2.60 8.72 -3.87
C PHE A 63 -1.93 7.35 -3.73
N HIS A 64 -1.26 6.86 -4.78
CA HIS A 64 -0.69 5.53 -4.81
C HIS A 64 0.82 5.60 -4.93
N VAL A 65 1.48 4.54 -4.45
CA VAL A 65 2.93 4.41 -4.47
C VAL A 65 3.47 4.57 -5.88
N THR A 66 4.45 5.45 -6.10
CA THR A 66 5.06 5.74 -7.40
C THR A 66 5.55 4.46 -8.10
N ASN A 67 6.27 3.59 -7.39
CA ASN A 67 6.76 2.32 -7.91
C ASN A 67 5.81 1.14 -7.67
N PHE A 68 4.49 1.38 -7.55
CA PHE A 68 3.50 0.30 -7.32
C PHE A 68 3.58 -0.83 -8.34
N ALA A 69 3.91 -0.53 -9.60
CA ALA A 69 3.96 -1.54 -10.67
C ALA A 69 5.07 -2.58 -10.41
N GLU A 70 6.22 -2.13 -9.89
CA GLU A 70 7.32 -3.00 -9.48
C GLU A 70 6.92 -3.85 -8.26
N VAL A 71 6.28 -3.22 -7.28
CA VAL A 71 5.75 -3.94 -6.11
C VAL A 71 4.76 -5.02 -6.57
N GLN A 72 3.80 -4.68 -7.43
CA GLN A 72 2.83 -5.63 -7.97
C GLN A 72 3.50 -6.79 -8.70
N GLN A 73 4.57 -6.55 -9.47
CA GLN A 73 5.31 -7.62 -10.13
C GLN A 73 5.87 -8.61 -9.09
N ILE A 74 6.54 -8.11 -8.05
CA ILE A 74 7.10 -8.94 -6.98
C ILE A 74 5.99 -9.76 -6.28
N LEU A 75 4.84 -9.13 -5.99
CA LEU A 75 3.71 -9.81 -5.38
C LEU A 75 3.13 -10.92 -6.27
N GLN A 76 3.11 -10.71 -7.59
CA GLN A 76 2.55 -11.66 -8.57
C GLN A 76 3.48 -12.83 -8.89
N GLU A 77 4.79 -12.67 -8.70
CA GLU A 77 5.77 -13.76 -8.84
C GLU A 77 5.56 -14.86 -7.79
N ASN A 78 4.87 -14.56 -6.67
CA ASN A 78 4.50 -15.53 -5.65
C ASN A 78 2.97 -15.74 -5.57
N SER A 79 2.51 -16.95 -5.88
CA SER A 79 1.08 -17.31 -5.88
C SER A 79 0.40 -17.37 -4.50
N TRP A 80 1.14 -17.12 -3.41
CA TRP A 80 0.61 -17.11 -2.06
C TRP A 80 0.14 -15.74 -1.59
N VAL A 81 0.44 -14.65 -2.30
CA VAL A 81 -0.12 -13.34 -1.96
C VAL A 81 -1.59 -13.31 -2.38
N VAL A 82 -2.49 -13.16 -1.39
CA VAL A 82 -3.94 -13.22 -1.63
C VAL A 82 -4.62 -11.86 -1.53
N ALA A 83 -4.06 -10.95 -0.72
CA ALA A 83 -4.62 -9.63 -0.53
C ALA A 83 -3.59 -8.58 -0.11
N CYS A 84 -3.89 -7.32 -0.44
CA CYS A 84 -3.20 -6.13 0.03
C CYS A 84 -4.21 -5.20 0.72
N LEU A 85 -3.93 -4.79 1.96
CA LEU A 85 -4.79 -3.91 2.76
C LEU A 85 -4.15 -2.53 2.87
N HIS A 86 -4.93 -1.50 2.54
CA HIS A 86 -4.48 -0.11 2.49
C HIS A 86 -5.41 0.87 3.23
N GLY A 87 -4.85 2.03 3.55
CA GLY A 87 -5.55 3.20 4.06
C GLY A 87 -5.45 4.36 3.09
N HIS A 88 -4.98 5.50 3.58
CA HIS A 88 -4.59 6.71 2.84
C HIS A 88 -5.70 7.44 2.07
N VAL A 89 -6.47 6.74 1.23
CA VAL A 89 -7.46 7.35 0.31
C VAL A 89 -8.80 7.69 0.96
N HIS A 90 -9.04 7.19 2.18
CA HIS A 90 -10.26 7.43 2.95
C HIS A 90 -11.53 7.04 2.16
N LYS A 91 -11.44 5.95 1.40
CA LYS A 91 -12.50 5.41 0.55
C LYS A 91 -12.50 3.90 0.69
N GLU A 92 -13.68 3.34 0.93
CA GLU A 92 -13.85 1.88 0.86
C GLU A 92 -13.91 1.45 -0.60
N ASP A 93 -12.97 0.59 -0.99
CA ASP A 93 -12.91 0.05 -2.34
C ASP A 93 -12.27 -1.33 -2.34
N VAL A 94 -12.60 -2.13 -3.35
CA VAL A 94 -12.06 -3.46 -3.58
C VAL A 94 -11.76 -3.62 -5.06
N SER A 95 -10.50 -3.90 -5.37
CA SER A 95 -10.03 -4.20 -6.72
C SER A 95 -9.35 -5.56 -6.76
N ILE A 96 -9.58 -6.34 -7.81
CA ILE A 96 -8.91 -7.63 -8.02
C ILE A 96 -8.03 -7.50 -9.25
N ILE A 97 -6.72 -7.58 -9.06
CA ILE A 97 -5.72 -7.42 -10.11
C ILE A 97 -4.84 -8.66 -10.11
N ASN A 98 -4.82 -9.39 -11.22
CA ASN A 98 -4.03 -10.61 -11.40
C ASN A 98 -4.20 -11.65 -10.27
N GLY A 99 -5.41 -11.76 -9.72
CA GLY A 99 -5.74 -12.72 -8.66
C GLY A 99 -5.47 -12.24 -7.23
N ILE A 100 -4.88 -11.05 -7.04
CA ILE A 100 -4.63 -10.44 -5.73
C ILE A 100 -5.76 -9.44 -5.43
N THR A 101 -6.31 -9.49 -4.21
CA THR A 101 -7.37 -8.56 -3.76
C THR A 101 -6.76 -7.32 -3.09
N TYR A 102 -6.94 -6.14 -3.67
CA TYR A 102 -6.52 -4.86 -3.11
C TYR A 102 -7.72 -4.19 -2.45
N ILE A 103 -7.59 -3.86 -1.16
CA ILE A 103 -8.67 -3.30 -0.35
C ILE A 103 -8.21 -1.96 0.21
N THR A 104 -9.03 -0.92 0.10
CA THR A 104 -8.86 0.35 0.83
C THR A 104 -9.97 0.52 1.84
N ARG A 105 -9.68 1.20 2.96
CA ARG A 105 -10.65 1.45 4.04
C ARG A 105 -10.96 2.94 4.19
N LEU A 106 -12.14 3.24 4.75
CA LEU A 106 -12.50 4.57 5.23
C LEU A 106 -11.56 5.01 6.36
N GLY A 107 -11.30 6.31 6.45
CA GLY A 107 -10.57 6.90 7.56
C GLY A 107 -11.48 7.02 8.78
N MET A 108 -11.07 6.46 9.93
CA MET A 108 -11.80 6.66 11.19
C MET A 108 -11.83 8.14 11.63
N VAL A 109 -10.99 8.99 11.03
CA VAL A 109 -10.88 10.42 11.33
C VAL A 109 -11.93 11.28 10.61
N ASP A 110 -12.57 10.75 9.55
CA ASP A 110 -13.41 11.57 8.67
C ASP A 110 -14.75 11.97 9.31
N PHE A 111 -15.23 11.16 10.25
CA PHE A 111 -16.57 11.29 10.81
C PHE A 111 -16.57 11.12 12.33
N SER A 112 -17.47 11.83 13.00
CA SER A 112 -17.65 11.76 14.46
C SER A 112 -18.69 10.71 14.85
N GLY A 113 -18.59 10.16 16.06
CA GLY A 113 -19.58 9.23 16.61
C GLY A 113 -19.21 7.75 16.41
N ILE A 114 -19.69 6.89 17.32
CA ILE A 114 -19.37 5.45 17.31
C ILE A 114 -20.01 4.73 16.11
N GLU A 115 -21.12 5.27 15.62
CA GLU A 115 -21.86 4.79 14.46
C GLU A 115 -21.08 4.94 13.15
N ASN A 116 -20.07 5.82 13.12
CA ASN A 116 -19.22 6.06 11.96
C ASN A 116 -17.83 5.41 12.09
N ASN A 117 -17.65 4.49 13.03
CA ASN A 117 -16.40 3.77 13.18
C ASN A 117 -16.18 2.82 11.98
N ALA A 118 -14.96 2.79 11.44
CA ALA A 118 -14.63 2.05 10.24
C ALA A 118 -13.44 1.10 10.48
N PHE A 119 -13.73 -0.09 11.02
CA PHE A 119 -12.74 -1.15 11.24
C PHE A 119 -13.24 -2.50 10.70
N SER A 120 -12.33 -3.47 10.65
CA SER A 120 -12.61 -4.85 10.25
C SER A 120 -11.87 -5.81 11.17
N ILE A 121 -12.38 -7.03 11.30
CA ILE A 121 -11.71 -8.15 11.97
C ILE A 121 -11.44 -9.19 10.87
N VAL A 122 -10.18 -9.59 10.72
CA VAL A 122 -9.67 -10.45 9.64
C VAL A 122 -9.05 -11.71 10.23
#